data_AF-A0AA88PNA1-F1
#
_entry.id   AF-A0AA88PNA1-F1
#
_cell.length_a   1.000
_cell.length_b   1.000
_cell.length_c   1.000
_cell.angle_alpha   90.00
_cell.angle_beta   90.00
_cell.angle_gamma   90.00
#
_symmetry.space_group_name_H-M   'P 1'
#
loop_
_entity.id
_entity.type
_entity.pdbx_description
1 polymer ?
#
loop_
_entity_poly.entity_id
_entity_poly.type
_entity_poly.pdbx_seq_one_letter_code
_entity_poly.pdbx_strand_id
1 'polypeptide(L)'
;MCQKVDPDPKTKAEKKPNGKSKSGKGSGKSLPSKPKAKTTPETYLTQVVNKGRFQKVGDTLTVQAGDTLELRCKGNPVQWAVPAYLEEDDEGRLRTVQHERYGTMILANATAADTGEFTCYPMYCEDKDCRKQYDKAVKVFIFFSDPQELFVPSADYYEVIQLRTNWPTALPCQVTSPLAKVTLHREFPPMEVKVDGREISFDVKKGFTIHRPKQYHAGSLYCVASLGNLRQSSTKYMLIYVNYPAAPPFPAIQASSDTIEVGKDLQVTCTVIGERDVVVDFTWEYPGHKIGRPLHTQDSVQTVQVDGQNRQRSQTILLVNEVREVDHGTYTCTAQNLEGARSASTTVKVQSAPITSKPKKPRSPSKKSYRNLERPVAVK
;
A
#
# COMPACT_ATOMS: atom_id res chain seq x y z
N MET A 1 45.42 -46.38 19.42
CA MET A 1 44.96 -47.77 19.64
C MET A 1 43.78 -47.96 18.70
N CYS A 2 43.80 -48.79 17.65
CA CYS A 2 44.45 -50.08 17.43
C CYS A 2 45.20 -50.14 16.09
N GLN A 3 46.07 -51.16 15.97
CA GLN A 3 47.17 -51.29 15.03
C GLN A 3 46.81 -51.97 13.69
N LYS A 4 47.59 -51.59 12.66
CA LYS A 4 48.23 -52.32 11.53
C LYS A 4 47.64 -53.64 11.02
N VAL A 5 47.66 -53.84 9.68
CA VAL A 5 48.59 -54.74 8.95
C VAL A 5 48.65 -54.34 7.45
N ASP A 6 49.85 -54.06 6.95
CA ASP A 6 50.26 -54.18 5.53
C ASP A 6 50.93 -55.55 5.32
N PRO A 7 51.01 -56.05 4.08
CA PRO A 7 52.35 -56.36 3.59
C PRO A 7 52.66 -55.90 2.14
N ASP A 8 53.91 -55.48 2.02
CA ASP A 8 54.77 -54.97 0.94
C ASP A 8 55.18 -56.08 -0.09
N PRO A 9 56.21 -55.95 -0.95
CA PRO A 9 56.46 -55.06 -2.11
C PRO A 9 56.88 -55.87 -3.38
N LYS A 10 57.19 -55.21 -4.51
CA LYS A 10 58.19 -55.57 -5.58
C LYS A 10 57.87 -54.78 -6.88
N THR A 11 58.78 -54.16 -7.65
CA THR A 11 60.24 -54.03 -7.68
C THR A 11 60.58 -52.82 -8.57
N LYS A 12 61.72 -52.15 -8.31
CA LYS A 12 62.34 -51.12 -9.16
C LYS A 12 62.89 -51.69 -10.47
N ALA A 13 62.90 -50.87 -11.52
CA ALA A 13 63.96 -50.90 -12.55
C ALA A 13 64.21 -49.49 -13.10
N GLU A 14 65.34 -48.90 -12.72
CA GLU A 14 65.95 -47.72 -13.35
C GLU A 14 66.70 -48.13 -14.62
N LYS A 15 66.63 -47.31 -15.68
CA LYS A 15 67.74 -47.11 -16.64
C LYS A 15 67.75 -45.64 -17.11
N LYS A 16 68.86 -44.97 -16.82
CA LYS A 16 69.38 -43.71 -17.41
C LYS A 16 70.48 -44.09 -18.44
N PRO A 17 71.12 -43.14 -19.14
CA PRO A 17 70.58 -42.11 -20.04
C PRO A 17 71.32 -42.17 -21.42
N ASN A 18 70.87 -41.46 -22.45
CA ASN A 18 71.82 -40.92 -23.44
C ASN A 18 71.22 -39.76 -24.22
N GLY A 19 71.93 -38.63 -24.22
CA GLY A 19 71.59 -37.45 -24.98
C GLY A 19 72.35 -37.38 -26.31
N LYS A 20 71.76 -36.70 -27.30
CA LYS A 20 72.46 -35.74 -28.16
C LYS A 20 71.46 -34.85 -28.91
N SER A 21 71.83 -33.58 -28.94
CA SER A 21 71.13 -32.38 -29.42
C SER A 21 71.05 -32.24 -30.95
N LYS A 22 70.01 -31.56 -31.47
CA LYS A 22 70.12 -30.24 -32.12
C LYS A 22 68.78 -29.68 -32.65
N SER A 23 68.49 -28.45 -32.20
CA SER A 23 68.01 -27.27 -32.96
C SER A 23 66.70 -27.31 -33.78
N GLY A 24 65.71 -26.51 -33.34
CA GLY A 24 64.66 -25.97 -34.22
C GLY A 24 63.55 -25.18 -33.54
N LYS A 25 63.71 -23.84 -33.46
CA LYS A 25 62.70 -22.74 -33.33
C LYS A 25 61.66 -22.75 -32.19
N GLY A 26 61.77 -21.76 -31.29
CA GLY A 26 60.69 -21.29 -30.40
C GLY A 26 59.62 -20.47 -31.15
N SER A 27 58.61 -19.88 -30.52
CA SER A 27 58.12 -19.89 -29.14
C SER A 27 56.75 -19.20 -29.17
N GLY A 28 55.71 -19.81 -28.58
CA GLY A 28 54.41 -19.19 -28.35
C GLY A 28 53.77 -19.82 -27.12
N LYS A 29 53.75 -19.09 -26.01
CA LYS A 29 53.29 -19.54 -24.68
C LYS A 29 51.79 -19.88 -24.69
N SER A 30 51.43 -21.11 -24.31
CA SER A 30 50.04 -21.47 -23.97
C SER A 30 49.78 -21.18 -22.48
N LEU A 31 48.87 -20.24 -22.20
CA LEU A 31 48.33 -20.03 -20.86
C LEU A 31 47.49 -21.23 -20.40
N PRO A 32 47.42 -21.54 -19.10
CA PRO A 32 46.59 -22.62 -18.60
C PRO A 32 45.11 -22.29 -18.78
N SER A 33 44.36 -23.23 -19.36
CA SER A 33 42.92 -23.14 -19.54
C SER A 33 42.22 -22.99 -18.19
N LYS A 34 41.48 -21.88 -18.01
CA LYS A 34 40.55 -21.68 -16.91
C LYS A 34 39.58 -22.88 -16.82
N PRO A 35 39.21 -23.34 -15.61
CA PRO A 35 38.16 -24.33 -15.46
C PRO A 35 36.87 -23.79 -16.08
N LYS A 36 36.25 -24.54 -17.01
CA LYS A 36 34.90 -24.24 -17.47
C LYS A 36 34.00 -24.23 -16.24
N ALA A 37 33.42 -23.06 -15.95
CA ALA A 37 32.34 -22.96 -14.99
C ALA A 37 31.29 -24.00 -15.37
N LYS A 38 30.95 -24.90 -14.43
CA LYS A 38 29.76 -25.74 -14.57
C LYS A 38 28.58 -24.78 -14.61
N THR A 39 28.03 -24.55 -15.78
CA THR A 39 26.76 -23.85 -15.97
C THR A 39 25.73 -24.60 -15.13
N THR A 40 25.23 -23.96 -14.07
CA THR A 40 24.05 -24.45 -13.36
C THR A 40 22.94 -24.67 -14.38
N PRO A 41 22.20 -25.79 -14.33
CA PRO A 41 21.13 -26.02 -15.29
C PRO A 41 20.10 -24.91 -15.16
N GLU A 42 19.98 -24.09 -16.20
CA GLU A 42 19.03 -22.99 -16.26
C GLU A 42 17.60 -23.55 -16.23
N THR A 43 16.75 -23.00 -15.34
CA THR A 43 15.32 -23.32 -15.30
C THR A 43 14.68 -22.69 -16.54
N TYR A 44 13.88 -23.46 -17.27
CA TYR A 44 13.13 -22.96 -18.43
C TYR A 44 11.81 -23.70 -18.58
N LEU A 45 10.90 -23.07 -19.33
CA LEU A 45 9.59 -23.60 -19.65
C LEU A 45 9.54 -24.19 -21.06
N THR A 46 8.85 -25.31 -21.20
CA THR A 46 8.49 -25.89 -22.50
C THR A 46 7.01 -26.21 -22.54
N GLN A 47 6.35 -25.82 -23.63
CA GLN A 47 4.98 -26.24 -23.94
C GLN A 47 5.04 -27.60 -24.64
N VAL A 48 4.11 -28.48 -24.27
CA VAL A 48 3.90 -29.76 -24.96
C VAL A 48 2.84 -29.55 -26.03
N VAL A 49 3.21 -29.81 -27.29
CA VAL A 49 2.36 -29.62 -28.48
C VAL A 49 2.28 -30.93 -29.29
N ASN A 50 1.15 -31.17 -29.96
CA ASN A 50 0.95 -32.20 -31.00
C ASN A 50 1.74 -33.51 -30.83
N LYS A 51 1.15 -34.52 -30.17
CA LYS A 51 1.74 -35.85 -29.96
C LYS A 51 3.10 -35.82 -29.22
N GLY A 52 3.25 -34.93 -28.24
CA GLY A 52 4.39 -34.92 -27.32
C GLY A 52 5.65 -34.20 -27.83
N ARG A 53 5.53 -33.31 -28.81
CA ARG A 53 6.63 -32.40 -29.20
C ARG A 53 6.77 -31.29 -28.15
N PHE A 54 7.98 -30.74 -28.01
CA PHE A 54 8.28 -29.70 -27.03
C PHE A 54 8.69 -28.42 -27.73
N GLN A 55 8.09 -27.30 -27.33
CA GLN A 55 8.48 -25.96 -27.76
C GLN A 55 8.95 -25.15 -26.55
N LYS A 56 10.09 -24.48 -26.67
CA LYS A 56 10.57 -23.55 -25.63
C LYS A 56 9.64 -22.35 -25.58
N VAL A 57 9.21 -21.97 -24.37
CA VAL A 57 8.30 -20.85 -24.14
C VAL A 57 9.10 -19.58 -23.88
N GLY A 58 8.70 -18.48 -24.51
CA GLY A 58 9.27 -17.14 -24.26
C GLY A 58 8.51 -16.40 -23.17
N ASP A 59 8.56 -15.06 -23.21
CA ASP A 59 7.86 -14.21 -22.22
C ASP A 59 6.34 -14.20 -22.39
N THR A 60 5.87 -14.63 -23.56
CA THR A 60 4.45 -14.72 -23.91
C THR A 60 4.16 -16.02 -24.66
N LEU A 61 2.95 -16.54 -24.47
CA LEU A 61 2.41 -17.68 -25.21
C LEU A 61 0.97 -17.38 -25.61
N THR A 62 0.54 -17.84 -26.79
CA THR A 62 -0.86 -17.77 -27.21
C THR A 62 -1.41 -19.17 -27.40
N VAL A 63 -2.56 -19.45 -26.80
CA VAL A 63 -3.30 -20.71 -26.85
C VAL A 63 -4.73 -20.40 -27.26
N GLN A 64 -5.41 -21.26 -28.01
CA GLN A 64 -6.82 -21.04 -28.32
C GLN A 64 -7.68 -21.43 -27.12
N ALA A 65 -8.74 -20.66 -26.86
CA ALA A 65 -9.77 -21.08 -25.92
C ALA A 65 -10.40 -22.43 -26.38
N GLY A 66 -10.70 -23.30 -25.43
CA GLY A 66 -11.11 -24.70 -25.59
C GLY A 66 -9.96 -25.70 -25.56
N ASP A 67 -8.72 -25.29 -25.86
CA ASP A 67 -7.57 -26.19 -25.89
C ASP A 67 -7.07 -26.57 -24.48
N THR A 68 -6.33 -27.67 -24.41
CA THR A 68 -5.58 -28.06 -23.20
C THR A 68 -4.15 -27.54 -23.28
N LEU A 69 -3.74 -26.77 -22.28
CA LEU A 69 -2.36 -26.33 -22.12
C LEU A 69 -1.59 -27.32 -21.25
N GLU A 70 -0.45 -27.84 -21.73
CA GLU A 70 0.53 -28.56 -20.92
C GLU A 70 1.87 -27.82 -20.95
N LEU A 71 2.32 -27.35 -19.77
CA LEU A 71 3.64 -26.75 -19.57
C LEU A 71 4.52 -27.66 -18.72
N ARG A 72 5.80 -27.73 -19.08
CA ARG A 72 6.84 -28.39 -18.30
C ARG A 72 7.88 -27.37 -17.87
N CYS A 73 8.17 -27.36 -16.58
CA CYS A 73 9.21 -26.55 -15.98
C CYS A 73 10.34 -27.43 -15.51
N LYS A 74 11.54 -27.22 -16.04
CA LYS A 74 12.73 -27.99 -15.64
C LYS A 74 13.14 -27.64 -14.20
N GLY A 75 13.18 -28.64 -13.33
CA GLY A 75 13.55 -28.49 -11.93
C GLY A 75 13.00 -29.64 -11.08
N ASN A 76 13.58 -29.84 -9.91
CA ASN A 76 13.11 -30.83 -8.95
C ASN A 76 13.44 -30.39 -7.51
N PRO A 77 12.44 -30.07 -6.67
CA PRO A 77 11.03 -29.85 -7.02
C PRO A 77 10.81 -28.45 -7.63
N VAL A 78 9.65 -28.24 -8.24
CA VAL A 78 9.17 -26.92 -8.65
C VAL A 78 7.76 -26.67 -8.12
N GLN A 79 7.40 -25.40 -7.97
CA GLN A 79 6.05 -24.99 -7.59
C GLN A 79 5.49 -24.01 -8.62
N TRP A 80 4.26 -24.21 -9.01
CA TRP A 80 3.55 -23.31 -9.92
C TRP A 80 2.79 -22.23 -9.13
N ALA A 81 2.67 -21.04 -9.74
CA ALA A 81 1.67 -20.04 -9.40
C ALA A 81 0.89 -19.70 -10.67
N VAL A 82 -0.41 -19.58 -10.54
CA VAL A 82 -1.37 -19.36 -11.62
C VAL A 82 -2.24 -18.13 -11.27
N PRO A 83 -3.07 -17.60 -12.19
CA PRO A 83 -4.05 -16.58 -11.84
C PRO A 83 -4.90 -16.99 -10.62
N ALA A 84 -5.16 -16.06 -9.70
CA ALA A 84 -5.79 -16.36 -8.39
C ALA A 84 -7.12 -17.09 -8.50
N TYR A 85 -7.94 -16.74 -9.49
CA TYR A 85 -9.24 -17.39 -9.69
C TYR A 85 -9.10 -18.90 -10.01
N LEU A 86 -8.01 -19.32 -10.66
CA LEU A 86 -7.72 -20.74 -10.91
C LEU A 86 -7.22 -21.48 -9.67
N GLU A 87 -6.75 -20.78 -8.64
CA GLU A 87 -6.42 -21.40 -7.36
C GLU A 87 -7.69 -21.63 -6.52
N GLU A 88 -8.71 -20.80 -6.70
CA GLU A 88 -9.98 -20.83 -5.97
C GLU A 88 -11.04 -21.72 -6.63
N ASP A 89 -11.13 -21.70 -7.97
CA ASP A 89 -12.18 -22.36 -8.75
C ASP A 89 -11.66 -22.92 -10.08
N ASP A 90 -11.00 -24.07 -10.02
CA ASP A 90 -10.45 -24.74 -11.21
C ASP A 90 -11.41 -25.77 -11.82
N GLU A 91 -12.48 -26.13 -11.13
CA GLU A 91 -13.39 -27.24 -11.47
C GLU A 91 -12.65 -28.56 -11.80
N GLY A 92 -11.46 -28.79 -11.22
CA GLY A 92 -10.59 -29.92 -11.52
C GLY A 92 -9.88 -29.87 -12.89
N ARG A 93 -9.93 -28.74 -13.60
CA ARG A 93 -9.25 -28.51 -14.88
C ARG A 93 -7.75 -28.30 -14.72
N LEU A 94 -7.30 -27.84 -13.55
CA LEU A 94 -5.89 -27.57 -13.28
C LEU A 94 -5.25 -28.76 -12.57
N ARG A 95 -4.16 -29.27 -13.15
CA ARG A 95 -3.38 -30.36 -12.55
C ARG A 95 -1.90 -30.06 -12.59
N THR A 96 -1.25 -30.17 -11.44
CA THR A 96 0.21 -30.09 -11.33
C THR A 96 0.80 -31.45 -10.94
N VAL A 97 1.89 -31.84 -11.59
CA VAL A 97 2.55 -33.14 -11.37
C VAL A 97 4.06 -32.94 -11.29
N GLN A 98 4.68 -33.36 -10.20
CA GLN A 98 6.13 -33.37 -10.07
C GLN A 98 6.72 -34.67 -10.63
N HIS A 99 7.70 -34.56 -11.51
CA HIS A 99 8.53 -35.68 -11.99
C HIS A 99 9.98 -35.51 -11.51
N GLU A 100 10.84 -36.51 -11.72
CA GLU A 100 12.22 -36.50 -11.21
C GLU A 100 13.09 -35.32 -11.67
N ARG A 101 12.77 -34.69 -12.81
CA ARG A 101 13.59 -33.62 -13.42
C ARG A 101 12.81 -32.38 -13.85
N TYR A 102 11.49 -32.42 -13.76
CA TYR A 102 10.62 -31.32 -14.16
C TYR A 102 9.28 -31.43 -13.46
N GLY A 103 8.61 -30.31 -13.25
CA GLY A 103 7.19 -30.28 -12.92
C GLY A 103 6.36 -30.01 -14.17
N THR A 104 5.17 -30.59 -14.22
CA THR A 104 4.18 -30.39 -15.28
C THR A 104 2.98 -29.64 -14.70
N MET A 105 2.44 -28.69 -15.46
CA MET A 105 1.14 -28.07 -15.22
C MET A 105 0.27 -28.32 -16.45
N ILE A 106 -0.93 -28.84 -16.23
CA ILE A 106 -1.93 -29.12 -17.24
C ILE A 106 -3.17 -28.29 -16.89
N LEU A 107 -3.67 -27.54 -17.85
CA LEU A 107 -4.93 -26.81 -17.75
C LEU A 107 -5.82 -27.28 -18.90
N ALA A 108 -6.83 -28.08 -18.57
CA ALA A 108 -7.80 -28.60 -19.53
C ALA A 108 -8.91 -27.59 -19.80
N ASN A 109 -9.46 -27.62 -21.02
CA ASN A 109 -10.61 -26.79 -21.41
C ASN A 109 -10.41 -25.31 -21.02
N ALA A 110 -9.31 -24.72 -21.48
CA ALA A 110 -8.96 -23.36 -21.13
C ALA A 110 -9.92 -22.35 -21.78
N THR A 111 -10.08 -21.18 -21.19
CA THR A 111 -11.06 -20.15 -21.52
C THR A 111 -10.36 -18.80 -21.58
N ALA A 112 -11.04 -17.78 -22.13
CA ALA A 112 -10.56 -16.40 -22.12
C ALA A 112 -10.19 -15.90 -20.72
N ALA A 113 -10.92 -16.31 -19.69
CA ALA A 113 -10.68 -15.98 -18.30
C ALA A 113 -9.31 -16.46 -17.81
N ASP A 114 -8.75 -17.54 -18.38
CA ASP A 114 -7.44 -18.13 -18.01
C ASP A 114 -6.25 -17.27 -18.42
N THR A 115 -6.48 -16.19 -19.18
CA THR A 115 -5.43 -15.27 -19.61
C THR A 115 -4.75 -14.60 -18.40
N GLY A 116 -3.44 -14.71 -18.31
CA GLY A 116 -2.69 -14.14 -17.19
C GLY A 116 -1.24 -14.61 -17.08
N GLU A 117 -0.60 -14.28 -15.95
CA GLU A 117 0.77 -14.69 -15.64
C GLU A 117 0.81 -16.07 -14.97
N PHE A 118 1.56 -16.98 -15.57
CA PHE A 118 1.89 -18.29 -15.02
C PHE A 118 3.36 -18.31 -14.65
N THR A 119 3.65 -18.72 -13.42
CA THR A 119 5.02 -18.72 -12.90
C THR A 119 5.43 -20.10 -12.41
N CYS A 120 6.61 -20.54 -12.81
CA CYS A 120 7.27 -21.68 -12.19
C CYS A 120 8.39 -21.20 -11.26
N TYR A 121 8.32 -21.61 -10.00
CA TYR A 121 9.35 -21.38 -8.99
C TYR A 121 10.17 -22.66 -8.80
N PRO A 122 11.48 -22.62 -9.03
CA PRO A 122 12.38 -23.63 -8.47
C PRO A 122 12.27 -23.63 -6.95
N MET A 123 12.20 -24.82 -6.36
CA MET A 123 12.15 -24.98 -4.92
C MET A 123 13.54 -25.36 -4.42
N TYR A 124 13.96 -24.73 -3.33
CA TYR A 124 15.11 -25.14 -2.54
C TYR A 124 14.62 -25.84 -1.29
N CYS A 125 14.94 -27.13 -1.16
CA CYS A 125 14.51 -27.94 -0.03
C CYS A 125 15.71 -28.38 0.81
N GLU A 126 15.69 -28.07 2.11
CA GLU A 126 16.56 -28.64 3.13
C GLU A 126 15.68 -29.50 4.05
N ASP A 127 15.92 -30.82 4.04
CA ASP A 127 15.10 -31.81 4.72
C ASP A 127 13.60 -31.73 4.34
N LYS A 128 12.77 -31.15 5.21
CA LYS A 128 11.32 -30.96 5.02
C LYS A 128 10.94 -29.52 4.70
N ASP A 129 11.87 -28.57 4.87
CA ASP A 129 11.60 -27.16 4.60
C ASP A 129 11.92 -26.85 3.15
N CYS A 130 10.90 -26.43 2.39
CA CYS A 130 11.01 -26.12 0.99
C CYS A 130 10.59 -24.66 0.75
N ARG A 131 11.47 -23.87 0.15
CA ARG A 131 11.24 -22.46 -0.15
C ARG A 131 11.34 -22.15 -1.64
N LYS A 132 10.51 -21.22 -2.12
CA LYS A 132 10.55 -20.70 -3.49
C LYS A 132 11.81 -19.87 -3.72
N GLN A 133 12.51 -20.13 -4.81
CA GLN A 133 13.59 -19.27 -5.30
C GLN A 133 13.01 -18.24 -6.27
N TYR A 134 12.57 -17.10 -5.73
CA TYR A 134 11.92 -16.03 -6.50
C TYR A 134 12.84 -15.42 -7.57
N ASP A 135 14.14 -15.37 -7.31
CA ASP A 135 15.17 -14.86 -8.23
C ASP A 135 15.37 -15.74 -9.47
N LYS A 136 14.96 -17.01 -9.40
CA LYS A 136 15.07 -18.01 -10.48
C LYS A 136 13.72 -18.40 -11.06
N ALA A 137 12.66 -17.69 -10.69
CA ALA A 137 11.33 -17.97 -11.18
C ALA A 137 11.26 -17.72 -12.70
N VAL A 138 10.64 -18.64 -13.43
CA VAL A 138 10.37 -18.46 -14.86
C VAL A 138 8.91 -18.11 -15.03
N LYS A 139 8.66 -16.95 -15.64
CA LYS A 139 7.34 -16.39 -15.85
C LYS A 139 6.96 -16.43 -17.32
N VAL A 140 5.72 -16.72 -17.61
CA VAL A 140 5.13 -16.58 -18.94
C VAL A 140 3.76 -15.92 -18.80
N PHE A 141 3.47 -14.95 -19.66
CA PHE A 141 2.11 -14.43 -19.80
C PHE A 141 1.40 -15.19 -20.92
N ILE A 142 0.29 -15.84 -20.61
CA ILE A 142 -0.43 -16.70 -21.56
C ILE A 142 -1.71 -15.99 -21.96
N PHE A 143 -1.88 -15.80 -23.27
CA PHE A 143 -3.08 -15.30 -23.91
C PHE A 143 -3.93 -16.49 -24.35
N PHE A 144 -5.11 -16.67 -23.76
CA PHE A 144 -6.09 -17.65 -24.21
C PHE A 144 -7.06 -16.96 -25.16
N SER A 145 -6.71 -16.93 -26.45
CA SER A 145 -7.44 -16.19 -27.46
C SER A 145 -8.75 -16.88 -27.78
N ASP A 146 -9.84 -16.14 -27.62
CA ASP A 146 -11.19 -16.55 -27.97
C ASP A 146 -11.70 -15.71 -29.16
N PRO A 147 -12.28 -16.33 -30.20
CA PRO A 147 -12.82 -15.59 -31.35
C PRO A 147 -14.06 -14.72 -31.02
N GLN A 148 -14.69 -14.92 -29.87
CA GLN A 148 -15.87 -14.18 -29.39
C GLN A 148 -15.57 -13.27 -28.20
N GLU A 149 -14.42 -13.39 -27.54
CA GLU A 149 -14.06 -12.58 -26.38
C GLU A 149 -12.67 -11.94 -26.53
N LEU A 150 -12.62 -10.62 -26.60
CA LEU A 150 -11.38 -9.84 -26.71
C LEU A 150 -10.79 -9.42 -25.36
N PHE A 151 -11.60 -9.39 -24.31
CA PHE A 151 -11.19 -9.04 -22.96
C PHE A 151 -11.34 -10.23 -22.03
N VAL A 152 -10.47 -10.31 -21.02
CA VAL A 152 -10.67 -11.23 -19.90
C VAL A 152 -12.00 -10.88 -19.23
N PRO A 153 -12.94 -11.83 -19.09
CA PRO A 153 -14.25 -11.56 -18.51
C PRO A 153 -14.15 -11.00 -17.09
N SER A 154 -15.03 -10.05 -16.78
CA SER A 154 -15.26 -9.54 -15.43
C SER A 154 -16.73 -9.73 -15.07
N ALA A 155 -17.00 -10.17 -13.85
CA ALA A 155 -18.35 -10.31 -13.33
C ALA A 155 -19.00 -8.94 -12.99
N ASP A 156 -18.18 -7.90 -12.84
CA ASP A 156 -18.63 -6.58 -12.41
C ASP A 156 -19.06 -5.70 -13.58
N TYR A 157 -20.21 -5.03 -13.43
CA TYR A 157 -20.67 -4.03 -14.40
C TYR A 157 -19.90 -2.70 -14.30
N TYR A 158 -19.47 -2.34 -13.09
CA TYR A 158 -18.55 -1.25 -12.81
C TYR A 158 -17.50 -1.68 -11.78
N GLU A 159 -16.24 -1.40 -12.06
CA GLU A 159 -15.16 -1.53 -11.09
C GLU A 159 -14.75 -0.14 -10.57
N VAL A 160 -14.81 0.06 -9.25
CA VAL A 160 -14.47 1.35 -8.63
C VAL A 160 -12.99 1.38 -8.29
N ILE A 161 -12.26 2.33 -8.88
CA ILE A 161 -10.80 2.45 -8.71
C ILE A 161 -10.47 3.79 -8.07
N GLN A 162 -9.72 3.75 -6.97
CA GLN A 162 -9.17 4.96 -6.36
C GLN A 162 -8.00 5.49 -7.18
N LEU A 163 -8.18 6.68 -7.73
CA LEU A 163 -7.18 7.43 -8.48
C LEU A 163 -6.35 8.27 -7.49
N ARG A 164 -5.29 7.67 -6.95
CA ARG A 164 -4.47 8.21 -5.85
C ARG A 164 -3.34 9.10 -6.37
N THR A 165 -3.15 10.28 -5.81
CA THR A 165 -2.08 11.21 -6.24
C THR A 165 -0.65 10.68 -6.05
N ASN A 166 -0.45 9.75 -5.11
CA ASN A 166 0.86 9.21 -4.76
C ASN A 166 1.23 7.91 -5.51
N TRP A 167 0.32 7.32 -6.29
CA TRP A 167 0.56 6.01 -6.92
C TRP A 167 -0.02 5.93 -8.35
N PRO A 168 0.70 5.33 -9.32
CA PRO A 168 0.13 5.07 -10.64
C PRO A 168 -1.14 4.22 -10.57
N THR A 169 -2.14 4.53 -11.40
CA THR A 169 -3.41 3.80 -11.41
C THR A 169 -3.52 2.95 -12.67
N ALA A 170 -3.72 1.64 -12.50
CA ALA A 170 -3.94 0.72 -13.61
C ALA A 170 -5.44 0.52 -13.86
N LEU A 171 -5.84 0.45 -15.13
CA LEU A 171 -7.16 0.05 -15.60
C LEU A 171 -7.03 -1.37 -16.16
N PRO A 172 -7.53 -2.40 -15.45
CA PRO A 172 -7.19 -3.80 -15.71
C PRO A 172 -7.94 -4.43 -16.89
N CYS A 173 -7.99 -3.75 -18.04
CA CYS A 173 -8.65 -4.25 -19.24
C CYS A 173 -7.72 -5.13 -20.08
N GLN A 174 -7.34 -6.28 -19.51
CA GLN A 174 -6.48 -7.26 -20.15
C GLN A 174 -7.17 -7.89 -21.36
N VAL A 175 -6.43 -8.03 -22.47
CA VAL A 175 -6.95 -8.65 -23.69
C VAL A 175 -6.56 -10.12 -23.78
N THR A 176 -7.42 -10.92 -24.40
CA THR A 176 -7.23 -12.36 -24.64
C THR A 176 -6.31 -12.65 -25.83
N SER A 177 -6.01 -11.63 -26.65
CA SER A 177 -5.15 -11.74 -27.82
C SER A 177 -4.20 -10.55 -27.92
N PRO A 178 -2.88 -10.78 -28.10
CA PRO A 178 -1.91 -9.70 -28.23
C PRO A 178 -2.04 -8.93 -29.56
N LEU A 179 -2.83 -9.45 -30.50
CA LEU A 179 -3.08 -8.83 -31.80
C LEU A 179 -4.23 -7.81 -31.77
N ALA A 180 -5.01 -7.76 -30.68
CA ALA A 180 -6.11 -6.84 -30.54
C ALA A 180 -5.62 -5.39 -30.44
N LYS A 181 -6.23 -4.49 -31.22
CA LYS A 181 -5.98 -3.05 -31.11
C LYS A 181 -6.86 -2.50 -30.00
N VAL A 182 -6.24 -1.89 -28.98
CA VAL A 182 -6.95 -1.38 -27.80
C VAL A 182 -6.87 0.14 -27.73
N THR A 183 -7.98 0.79 -27.40
CA THR A 183 -8.11 2.24 -27.18
C THR A 183 -8.83 2.51 -25.87
N LEU A 184 -8.55 3.65 -25.25
CA LEU A 184 -9.18 4.07 -23.99
C LEU A 184 -10.26 5.11 -24.29
N HIS A 185 -11.45 4.92 -23.71
CA HIS A 185 -12.61 5.79 -23.94
C HIS A 185 -13.15 6.30 -22.62
N ARG A 186 -13.78 7.48 -22.68
CA ARG A 186 -14.51 8.10 -21.58
C ARG A 186 -15.99 8.08 -21.91
N GLU A 187 -16.82 7.90 -20.88
CA GLU A 187 -18.28 7.89 -21.04
C GLU A 187 -18.86 9.31 -21.12
N PHE A 188 -18.38 10.23 -20.27
CA PHE A 188 -18.91 11.60 -20.16
C PHE A 188 -17.81 12.67 -20.06
N PRO A 189 -17.75 13.63 -21.00
CA PRO A 189 -18.31 13.56 -22.34
C PRO A 189 -17.68 12.40 -23.14
N PRO A 190 -18.42 11.79 -24.09
CA PRO A 190 -17.93 10.64 -24.84
C PRO A 190 -16.77 11.05 -25.73
N MET A 191 -15.59 10.49 -25.47
CA MET A 191 -14.39 10.75 -26.27
C MET A 191 -13.36 9.62 -26.12
N GLU A 192 -12.54 9.44 -27.16
CA GLU A 192 -11.32 8.65 -27.05
C GLU A 192 -10.29 9.46 -26.25
N VAL A 193 -9.73 8.83 -25.21
CA VAL A 193 -8.70 9.41 -24.35
C VAL A 193 -7.36 9.24 -25.05
N LYS A 194 -6.61 10.34 -25.17
CA LYS A 194 -5.28 10.32 -25.79
C LYS A 194 -4.30 9.53 -24.93
N VAL A 195 -3.64 8.55 -25.54
CA VAL A 195 -2.60 7.72 -24.92
C VAL A 195 -1.26 8.11 -25.53
N ASP A 196 -0.42 8.80 -24.76
CA ASP A 196 0.84 9.39 -25.23
C ASP A 196 2.10 8.60 -24.78
N GLY A 197 1.92 7.56 -23.96
CA GLY A 197 3.00 6.76 -23.37
C GLY A 197 3.70 7.42 -22.20
N ARG A 198 3.34 8.65 -21.81
CA ARG A 198 3.98 9.40 -20.71
C ARG A 198 3.03 9.67 -19.56
N GLU A 199 1.85 10.23 -19.85
CA GLU A 199 0.79 10.43 -18.87
C GLU A 199 -0.03 9.15 -18.73
N ILE A 200 -0.43 8.59 -19.87
CA ILE A 200 -1.13 7.31 -19.96
C ILE A 200 -0.35 6.40 -20.90
N SER A 201 -0.01 5.21 -20.43
CA SER A 201 0.58 4.15 -21.24
C SER A 201 -0.34 2.95 -21.34
N PHE A 202 -0.09 2.09 -22.33
CA PHE A 202 -0.79 0.83 -22.53
C PHE A 202 0.21 -0.32 -22.47
N ASP A 203 -0.13 -1.35 -21.71
CA ASP A 203 0.57 -2.63 -21.67
C ASP A 203 -0.45 -3.73 -21.98
N VAL A 204 -0.21 -4.51 -23.01
CA VAL A 204 -1.13 -5.56 -23.48
C VAL A 204 -1.45 -6.63 -22.42
N LYS A 205 -0.55 -6.83 -21.44
CA LYS A 205 -0.68 -7.80 -20.35
C LYS A 205 -1.43 -7.24 -19.14
N LYS A 206 -1.61 -5.92 -19.04
CA LYS A 206 -2.14 -5.25 -17.85
C LYS A 206 -3.33 -4.32 -18.13
N GLY A 207 -3.36 -3.68 -19.29
CA GLY A 207 -4.28 -2.61 -19.64
C GLY A 207 -3.60 -1.24 -19.64
N PHE A 208 -4.36 -0.18 -19.31
CA PHE A 208 -3.82 1.19 -19.29
C PHE A 208 -3.28 1.57 -17.92
N THR A 209 -2.21 2.36 -17.89
CA THR A 209 -1.66 2.92 -16.65
C THR A 209 -1.63 4.44 -16.71
N ILE A 210 -2.32 5.09 -15.78
CA ILE A 210 -2.23 6.53 -15.53
C ILE A 210 -1.06 6.75 -14.56
N HIS A 211 0.06 7.27 -15.06
CA HIS A 211 1.31 7.35 -14.29
C HIS A 211 1.30 8.45 -13.23
N ARG A 212 0.62 9.55 -13.51
CA ARG A 212 0.47 10.69 -12.58
C ARG A 212 -1.00 11.08 -12.51
N PRO A 213 -1.77 10.46 -11.62
CA PRO A 213 -3.15 10.78 -11.36
C PRO A 213 -3.41 12.27 -11.15
N LYS A 214 -4.48 12.76 -11.78
CA LYS A 214 -4.92 14.16 -11.72
C LYS A 214 -6.44 14.19 -11.74
N GLN A 215 -7.03 15.26 -11.21
CA GLN A 215 -8.50 15.39 -11.08
C GLN A 215 -9.23 15.15 -12.41
N TYR A 216 -8.71 15.66 -13.53
CA TYR A 216 -9.36 15.50 -14.83
C TYR A 216 -9.34 14.08 -15.41
N HIS A 217 -8.58 13.15 -14.82
CA HIS A 217 -8.62 11.74 -15.19
C HIS A 217 -9.81 11.00 -14.56
N ALA A 218 -10.43 11.57 -13.51
CA ALA A 218 -11.58 10.96 -12.84
C ALA A 218 -12.80 10.80 -13.76
N GLY A 219 -13.71 9.92 -13.36
CA GLY A 219 -14.94 9.59 -14.08
C GLY A 219 -14.98 8.16 -14.61
N SER A 220 -15.95 7.88 -15.46
CA SER A 220 -16.18 6.55 -16.07
C SER A 220 -15.33 6.38 -17.33
N LEU A 221 -14.36 5.47 -17.28
CA LEU A 221 -13.47 5.09 -18.38
C LEU A 221 -13.69 3.63 -18.74
N TYR A 222 -13.48 3.27 -20.00
CA TYR A 222 -13.55 1.87 -20.46
C TYR A 222 -12.62 1.66 -21.66
N CYS A 223 -12.19 0.43 -21.86
CA CYS A 223 -11.34 0.06 -22.97
C CYS A 223 -12.20 -0.45 -24.12
N VAL A 224 -11.77 -0.17 -25.35
CA VAL A 224 -12.38 -0.68 -26.57
C VAL A 224 -11.30 -1.44 -27.34
N ALA A 225 -11.52 -2.73 -27.53
CA ALA A 225 -10.65 -3.60 -28.32
C ALA A 225 -11.29 -3.90 -29.67
N SER A 226 -10.47 -4.02 -30.71
CA SER A 226 -10.88 -4.54 -32.01
C SER A 226 -9.87 -5.53 -32.59
N LEU A 227 -10.39 -6.62 -33.14
CA LEU A 227 -9.62 -7.65 -33.83
C LEU A 227 -10.47 -8.24 -34.97
N GLY A 228 -10.03 -8.03 -36.21
CA GLY A 228 -10.85 -8.36 -37.37
C GLY A 228 -12.18 -7.59 -37.35
N ASN A 229 -13.29 -8.32 -37.39
CA ASN A 229 -14.64 -7.75 -37.35
C ASN A 229 -15.20 -7.63 -35.92
N LEU A 230 -14.55 -8.23 -34.93
CA LEU A 230 -14.99 -8.17 -33.55
C LEU A 230 -14.53 -6.85 -32.92
N ARG A 231 -15.48 -6.15 -32.30
CA ARG A 231 -15.23 -4.94 -31.51
C ARG A 231 -16.01 -5.06 -30.21
N GLN A 232 -15.31 -4.94 -29.09
CA GLN A 232 -15.91 -5.08 -27.76
C GLN A 232 -15.42 -3.98 -26.84
N SER A 233 -16.24 -3.70 -25.83
CA SER A 233 -15.88 -2.83 -24.72
C SER A 233 -15.62 -3.68 -23.48
N SER A 234 -14.65 -3.27 -22.68
CA SER A 234 -14.44 -3.85 -21.35
C SER A 234 -15.58 -3.48 -20.40
N THR A 235 -15.52 -4.01 -19.17
CA THR A 235 -16.22 -3.38 -18.03
C THR A 235 -15.81 -1.91 -17.88
N LYS A 236 -16.68 -1.12 -17.27
CA LYS A 236 -16.44 0.30 -17.04
C LYS A 236 -15.74 0.51 -15.70
N TYR A 237 -14.73 1.34 -15.69
CA TYR A 237 -13.95 1.71 -14.51
C TYR A 237 -14.38 3.08 -14.02
N MET A 238 -14.90 3.16 -12.80
CA MET A 238 -15.26 4.42 -12.14
C MET A 238 -14.08 4.93 -11.32
N LEU A 239 -13.37 5.93 -11.84
CA LEU A 239 -12.18 6.49 -11.20
C LEU A 239 -12.56 7.62 -10.25
N ILE A 240 -12.28 7.44 -8.95
CA ILE A 240 -12.51 8.43 -7.91
C ILE A 240 -11.17 9.06 -7.52
N TYR A 241 -11.00 10.35 -7.81
CA TYR A 241 -9.79 11.07 -7.45
C TYR A 241 -9.69 11.26 -5.94
N VAL A 242 -8.58 10.80 -5.36
CA VAL A 242 -8.29 10.95 -3.93
C VAL A 242 -6.91 11.58 -3.79
N ASN A 243 -6.86 12.74 -3.14
CA ASN A 243 -5.60 13.37 -2.82
C ASN A 243 -4.97 12.70 -1.58
N TYR A 244 -3.90 11.95 -1.80
CA TYR A 244 -3.11 11.35 -0.74
C TYR A 244 -2.05 12.37 -0.27
N PRO A 245 -2.12 12.81 1.01
CA PRO A 245 -1.14 13.72 1.57
C PRO A 245 0.23 13.05 1.70
N ALA A 246 1.30 13.83 1.76
CA ALA A 246 2.65 13.30 1.91
C ALA A 246 3.01 12.91 3.36
N ALA A 247 2.26 13.40 4.34
CA ALA A 247 2.50 13.14 5.76
C ALA A 247 1.23 13.32 6.62
N PRO A 248 1.22 12.75 7.84
CA PRO A 248 0.20 13.08 8.85
C PRO A 248 0.20 14.56 9.20
N PRO A 249 -0.97 15.15 9.53
CA PRO A 249 -1.11 16.57 9.80
C PRO A 249 -0.32 16.99 11.05
N PHE A 250 0.03 18.27 11.15
CA PHE A 250 0.70 18.85 12.32
C PHE A 250 -0.24 19.86 12.99
N PRO A 251 -1.01 19.45 14.01
CA PRO A 251 -1.93 20.35 14.70
C PRO A 251 -1.18 21.32 15.60
N ALA A 252 -1.62 22.57 15.62
CA ALA A 252 -1.28 23.58 16.61
C ALA A 252 -2.54 23.92 17.41
N ILE A 253 -2.45 23.89 18.73
CA ILE A 253 -3.57 24.13 19.64
C ILE A 253 -3.33 25.40 20.45
N GLN A 254 -4.37 26.21 20.64
CA GLN A 254 -4.33 27.44 21.40
C GLN A 254 -5.66 27.66 22.13
N ALA A 255 -5.60 27.90 23.44
CA ALA A 255 -6.76 28.32 24.22
C ALA A 255 -6.94 29.84 24.13
N SER A 256 -8.18 30.33 24.25
CA SER A 256 -8.47 31.77 24.35
C SER A 256 -7.87 32.39 25.61
N SER A 257 -7.67 31.60 26.67
CA SER A 257 -6.87 31.95 27.85
C SER A 257 -6.34 30.69 28.53
N ASP A 258 -5.09 30.73 28.98
CA ASP A 258 -4.48 29.66 29.81
C ASP A 258 -5.06 29.63 31.23
N THR A 259 -5.73 30.72 31.65
CA THR A 259 -6.36 30.85 32.96
C THR A 259 -7.71 31.56 32.83
N ILE A 260 -8.79 30.93 33.27
CA ILE A 260 -10.16 31.43 33.08
C ILE A 260 -10.97 31.35 34.37
N GLU A 261 -11.82 32.34 34.61
CA GLU A 261 -12.72 32.35 35.76
C GLU A 261 -13.95 31.45 35.53
N VAL A 262 -14.48 30.87 36.61
CA VAL A 262 -15.74 30.12 36.59
C VAL A 262 -16.87 30.99 36.01
N GLY A 263 -17.68 30.39 35.12
CA GLY A 263 -18.83 31.03 34.47
C GLY A 263 -18.50 31.83 33.21
N LYS A 264 -17.22 31.96 32.83
CA LYS A 264 -16.81 32.52 31.53
C LYS A 264 -16.80 31.45 30.44
N ASP A 265 -16.79 31.89 29.19
CA ASP A 265 -16.71 30.99 28.03
C ASP A 265 -15.26 30.82 27.56
N LEU A 266 -14.86 29.56 27.36
CA LEU A 266 -13.54 29.18 26.86
C LEU A 266 -13.67 28.68 25.42
N GLN A 267 -12.74 29.13 24.57
CA GLN A 267 -12.55 28.59 23.23
C GLN A 267 -11.19 27.93 23.15
N VAL A 268 -11.13 26.71 22.64
CA VAL A 268 -9.86 26.02 22.36
C VAL A 268 -9.80 25.74 20.87
N THR A 269 -8.87 26.40 20.20
CA THR A 269 -8.72 26.35 18.75
C THR A 269 -7.59 25.40 18.38
N CYS A 270 -7.89 24.45 17.50
CA CYS A 270 -6.91 23.57 16.87
C CYS A 270 -6.81 23.89 15.39
N THR A 271 -5.60 24.16 14.90
CA THR A 271 -5.34 24.57 13.52
C THR A 271 -4.34 23.63 12.88
N VAL A 272 -4.62 23.20 11.65
CA VAL A 272 -3.71 22.46 10.78
C VAL A 272 -3.51 23.28 9.51
N ILE A 273 -2.25 23.51 9.13
CA ILE A 273 -1.89 24.10 7.85
C ILE A 273 -1.20 23.02 7.02
N GLY A 274 -1.80 22.67 5.88
CA GLY A 274 -1.43 21.50 5.10
C GLY A 274 -1.46 21.73 3.59
N GLU A 275 -1.35 20.62 2.86
CA GLU A 275 -1.57 20.57 1.42
C GLU A 275 -3.03 20.88 1.09
N ARG A 276 -3.29 21.35 -0.14
CA ARG A 276 -4.65 21.67 -0.60
C ARG A 276 -5.45 20.41 -0.89
N ASP A 277 -6.76 20.49 -0.78
CA ASP A 277 -7.71 19.40 -1.10
C ASP A 277 -7.44 18.13 -0.28
N VAL A 278 -6.85 18.28 0.92
CA VAL A 278 -6.63 17.19 1.87
C VAL A 278 -7.70 17.28 2.96
N VAL A 279 -8.43 16.19 3.14
CA VAL A 279 -9.41 16.08 4.22
C VAL A 279 -8.66 15.85 5.54
N VAL A 280 -9.00 16.63 6.55
CA VAL A 280 -8.47 16.48 7.92
C VAL A 280 -9.66 16.28 8.84
N ASP A 281 -9.65 15.16 9.55
CA ASP A 281 -10.63 14.85 10.59
C ASP A 281 -10.09 15.25 11.96
N PHE A 282 -10.94 15.79 12.83
CA PHE A 282 -10.55 16.29 14.13
C PHE A 282 -11.30 15.59 15.25
N THR A 283 -10.56 15.16 16.27
CA THR A 283 -11.12 14.57 17.49
C THR A 283 -10.58 15.28 18.72
N TRP A 284 -11.40 15.36 19.76
CA TRP A 284 -11.12 16.14 20.97
C TRP A 284 -11.20 15.26 22.22
N GLU A 285 -10.18 15.37 23.07
CA GLU A 285 -10.21 14.90 24.45
C GLU A 285 -10.14 16.13 25.37
N TYR A 286 -11.06 16.25 26.31
CA TYR A 286 -11.14 17.40 27.22
C TYR A 286 -11.73 16.99 28.57
N PRO A 287 -11.47 17.75 29.66
CA PRO A 287 -11.86 17.34 31.02
C PRO A 287 -13.37 17.12 31.18
N GLY A 288 -14.18 18.01 30.61
CA GLY A 288 -15.64 17.93 30.64
C GLY A 288 -16.22 16.68 29.97
N HIS A 289 -15.47 15.99 29.11
CA HIS A 289 -15.91 14.75 28.47
C HIS A 289 -16.15 13.63 29.50
N LYS A 290 -15.34 13.55 30.56
CA LYS A 290 -15.43 12.51 31.61
C LYS A 290 -16.73 12.57 32.42
N ILE A 291 -17.40 13.71 32.42
CA ILE A 291 -18.67 13.95 33.13
C ILE A 291 -19.84 14.09 32.15
N GLY A 292 -19.64 13.73 30.88
CA GLY A 292 -20.69 13.74 29.85
C GLY A 292 -21.09 15.14 29.37
N ARG A 293 -20.23 16.18 29.49
CA ARG A 293 -20.51 17.43 28.77
C ARG A 293 -20.48 17.15 27.26
N PRO A 294 -21.48 17.57 26.48
CA PRO A 294 -21.50 17.36 25.04
C PRO A 294 -20.34 18.10 24.36
N LEU A 295 -19.86 17.52 23.26
CA LEU A 295 -18.85 18.14 22.41
C LEU A 295 -19.53 19.18 21.53
N HIS A 296 -19.11 20.44 21.63
CA HIS A 296 -19.56 21.51 20.74
C HIS A 296 -18.37 22.10 19.99
N THR A 297 -18.33 21.89 18.67
CA THR A 297 -17.25 22.34 17.81
C THR A 297 -17.74 23.20 16.66
N GLN A 298 -16.87 24.10 16.20
CA GLN A 298 -17.03 24.85 14.95
C GLN A 298 -15.83 24.60 14.06
N ASP A 299 -16.08 24.03 12.89
CA ASP A 299 -15.03 23.66 11.94
C ASP A 299 -15.03 24.61 10.75
N SER A 300 -13.84 24.95 10.25
CA SER A 300 -13.68 25.79 9.07
C SER A 300 -12.46 25.38 8.24
N VAL A 301 -12.58 25.58 6.93
CA VAL A 301 -11.50 25.34 5.97
C VAL A 301 -11.32 26.60 5.13
N GLN A 302 -10.08 27.09 5.05
CA GLN A 302 -9.74 28.30 4.30
C GLN A 302 -8.47 28.08 3.49
N THR A 303 -8.37 28.73 2.34
CA THR A 303 -7.09 28.83 1.62
C THR A 303 -6.28 29.98 2.20
N VAL A 304 -5.02 29.71 2.54
CA VAL A 304 -4.09 30.70 3.10
C VAL A 304 -2.80 30.71 2.30
N GLN A 305 -2.15 31.87 2.21
CA GLN A 305 -0.83 31.98 1.60
C GLN A 305 0.24 31.88 2.68
N VAL A 306 1.07 30.83 2.63
CA VAL A 306 2.18 30.59 3.57
C VAL A 306 3.43 30.37 2.75
N ASP A 307 4.50 31.11 3.04
CA ASP A 307 5.77 31.07 2.30
C ASP A 307 5.61 31.25 0.78
N GLY A 308 4.66 32.11 0.38
CA GLY A 308 4.34 32.37 -1.03
C GLY A 308 3.54 31.27 -1.73
N GLN A 309 3.18 30.18 -1.04
CA GLN A 309 2.39 29.07 -1.58
C GLN A 309 0.96 29.06 -1.03
N ASN A 310 0.00 28.68 -1.87
CA ASN A 310 -1.38 28.45 -1.44
C ASN A 310 -1.48 27.12 -0.68
N ARG A 311 -1.79 27.20 0.61
CA ARG A 311 -2.00 26.07 1.52
C ARG A 311 -3.43 26.05 2.03
N GLN A 312 -3.84 24.92 2.59
CA GLN A 312 -5.14 24.79 3.23
C GLN A 312 -4.95 24.93 4.75
N ARG A 313 -5.74 25.82 5.37
CA ARG A 313 -5.89 25.93 6.81
C ARG A 313 -7.20 25.27 7.19
N SER A 314 -7.11 24.11 7.85
CA SER A 314 -8.25 23.44 8.48
C SER A 314 -8.23 23.75 9.96
N GLN A 315 -9.37 24.15 10.52
CA GLN A 315 -9.48 24.55 11.92
C GLN A 315 -10.73 23.95 12.54
N THR A 316 -10.61 23.51 13.80
CA THR A 316 -11.74 23.14 14.67
C THR A 316 -11.63 23.95 15.97
N ILE A 317 -12.75 24.48 16.44
CA ILE A 317 -12.83 25.27 17.69
C ILE A 317 -13.76 24.55 18.65
N LEU A 318 -13.21 24.06 19.76
CA LEU A 318 -13.99 23.54 20.87
C LEU A 318 -14.53 24.71 21.72
N LEU A 319 -15.84 24.72 21.93
CA LEU A 319 -16.53 25.72 22.71
C LEU A 319 -16.98 25.15 24.06
N VAL A 320 -16.44 25.71 25.14
CA VAL A 320 -16.82 25.35 26.51
C VAL A 320 -17.50 26.55 27.15
N ASN A 321 -18.82 26.56 27.09
CA ASN A 321 -19.64 27.62 27.68
C ASN A 321 -19.76 27.43 29.19
N GLU A 322 -19.81 28.52 29.95
CA GLU A 322 -19.95 28.50 31.41
C GLU A 322 -18.96 27.51 32.06
N VAL A 323 -17.67 27.86 32.00
CA VAL A 323 -16.59 27.04 32.54
C VAL A 323 -16.80 26.75 34.02
N ARG A 324 -16.62 25.48 34.40
CA ARG A 324 -16.71 24.98 35.77
C ARG A 324 -15.35 24.46 36.23
N GLU A 325 -15.18 24.23 37.52
CA GLU A 325 -13.94 23.68 38.08
C GLU A 325 -13.55 22.33 37.45
N VAL A 326 -14.54 21.51 37.06
CA VAL A 326 -14.36 20.23 36.34
C VAL A 326 -13.77 20.37 34.93
N ASP A 327 -13.82 21.58 34.34
CA ASP A 327 -13.24 21.86 33.04
C ASP A 327 -11.73 22.21 33.15
N HIS A 328 -11.19 22.27 34.37
CA HIS A 328 -9.76 22.37 34.62
C HIS A 328 -9.01 21.14 34.09
N GLY A 329 -7.99 21.37 33.26
CA GLY A 329 -7.08 20.30 32.85
C GLY A 329 -6.58 20.44 31.42
N THR A 330 -6.18 19.31 30.86
CA THR A 330 -5.58 19.23 29.53
C THR A 330 -6.63 18.99 28.47
N TYR A 331 -6.56 19.82 27.42
CA TYR A 331 -7.34 19.72 26.20
C TYR A 331 -6.42 19.20 25.10
N THR A 332 -6.80 18.11 24.45
CA THR A 332 -6.04 17.49 23.37
C THR A 332 -6.88 17.47 22.11
N CYS A 333 -6.32 18.01 21.03
CA CYS A 333 -6.87 17.89 19.69
C CYS A 333 -6.02 16.88 18.90
N THR A 334 -6.66 15.89 18.31
CA THR A 334 -6.04 14.96 17.38
C THR A 334 -6.54 15.25 15.98
N ALA A 335 -5.62 15.54 15.07
CA ALA A 335 -5.90 15.72 13.66
C ALA A 335 -5.46 14.47 12.87
N GLN A 336 -6.30 13.98 11.98
CA GLN A 336 -6.07 12.76 11.20
C GLN A 336 -6.29 12.98 9.70
N ASN A 337 -5.44 12.37 8.88
CA ASN A 337 -5.63 12.22 7.43
C ASN A 337 -5.31 10.77 7.00
N LEU A 338 -5.25 10.51 5.69
CA LEU A 338 -4.99 9.18 5.14
C LEU A 338 -3.62 8.59 5.50
N GLU A 339 -2.63 9.42 5.87
CA GLU A 339 -1.29 8.96 6.26
C GLU A 339 -1.16 8.73 7.77
N GLY A 340 -2.11 9.22 8.57
CA GLY A 340 -2.15 8.97 10.01
C GLY A 340 -2.65 10.17 10.81
N ALA A 341 -2.41 10.11 12.12
CA ALA A 341 -2.88 11.10 13.09
C ALA A 341 -1.73 11.68 13.91
N ARG A 342 -1.88 12.94 14.33
CA ARG A 342 -1.06 13.56 15.38
C ARG A 342 -1.94 14.34 16.33
N SER A 343 -1.45 14.52 17.55
CA SER A 343 -2.16 15.23 18.60
C SER A 343 -1.35 16.41 19.10
N ALA A 344 -2.05 17.47 19.53
CA ALA A 344 -1.48 18.60 20.25
C ALA A 344 -2.35 18.90 21.46
N SER A 345 -1.71 19.29 22.56
CA SER A 345 -2.41 19.54 23.83
C SER A 345 -2.07 20.92 24.41
N THR A 346 -3.04 21.51 25.11
CA THR A 346 -2.86 22.70 25.96
C THR A 346 -3.54 22.47 27.30
N THR A 347 -3.14 23.20 28.35
CA THR A 347 -3.70 23.06 29.70
C THR A 347 -4.33 24.38 30.13
N VAL A 348 -5.59 24.34 30.56
CA VAL A 348 -6.33 25.52 31.01
C VAL A 348 -6.57 25.43 32.51
N LYS A 349 -6.23 26.50 33.24
CA LYS A 349 -6.47 26.67 34.68
C LYS A 349 -7.79 27.36 34.93
N VAL A 350 -8.64 26.81 35.81
CA VAL A 350 -9.91 27.43 36.20
C VAL A 350 -9.75 28.08 37.57
N GLN A 351 -10.06 29.37 37.66
CA GLN A 351 -10.04 30.14 38.90
C GLN A 351 -11.46 30.38 39.41
N SER A 352 -11.65 30.24 40.72
CA SER A 352 -12.84 30.73 41.38
C SER A 352 -12.84 32.26 41.39
N ALA A 353 -14.01 32.87 41.20
CA ALA A 353 -14.13 34.33 41.24
C ALA A 353 -13.60 34.89 42.57
N PRO A 354 -12.87 36.03 42.58
CA PRO A 354 -12.32 36.58 43.80
C PRO A 354 -13.45 36.92 44.79
N ILE A 355 -13.35 36.34 46.00
CA ILE A 355 -14.26 36.65 47.11
C ILE A 355 -13.98 38.12 47.50
N THR A 356 -14.82 39.04 47.04
CA THR A 356 -14.85 40.40 47.60
C THR A 356 -15.23 40.29 49.06
N SER A 357 -14.26 40.50 49.96
CA SER A 357 -14.49 40.55 51.40
C SER A 357 -15.52 41.63 51.70
N LYS A 358 -16.74 41.23 52.10
CA LYS A 358 -17.81 42.15 52.48
C LYS A 358 -17.32 43.13 53.58
N PRO A 359 -17.66 44.43 53.53
CA PRO A 359 -17.28 45.37 54.59
C PRO A 359 -17.87 44.94 55.94
N LYS A 360 -17.07 44.97 57.01
CA LYS A 360 -17.54 44.72 58.38
C LYS A 360 -18.66 45.69 58.74
N LYS A 361 -19.84 45.17 59.10
CA LYS A 361 -20.94 45.96 59.68
C LYS A 361 -20.46 46.70 60.94
N PRO A 362 -20.84 47.97 61.17
CA PRO A 362 -20.53 48.66 62.42
C PRO A 362 -21.29 48.03 63.59
N ARG A 363 -20.62 47.86 64.74
CA ARG A 363 -21.25 47.51 66.02
C ARG A 363 -22.19 48.65 66.46
N SER A 364 -23.45 48.34 66.70
CA SER A 364 -24.39 49.22 67.39
C SER A 364 -24.12 49.26 68.90
N PRO A 365 -24.39 50.39 69.60
CA PRO A 365 -24.07 50.51 71.02
C PRO A 365 -25.14 49.85 71.92
N SER A 366 -24.68 49.24 73.00
CA SER A 366 -25.47 48.64 74.07
C SER A 366 -26.31 49.68 74.83
N LYS A 367 -27.63 49.44 74.97
CA LYS A 367 -28.52 50.17 75.87
C LYS A 367 -28.08 49.98 77.33
N LYS A 368 -27.83 51.07 78.06
CA LYS A 368 -27.67 51.05 79.53
C LYS A 368 -29.03 51.28 80.20
N SER A 369 -29.33 50.41 81.15
CA SER A 369 -30.48 50.43 82.05
C SER A 369 -30.34 51.56 83.07
N TYR A 370 -31.39 52.37 83.23
CA TYR A 370 -31.51 53.33 84.33
C TYR A 370 -32.11 52.62 85.55
N ARG A 371 -31.41 52.69 86.69
CA ARG A 371 -31.94 52.36 88.02
C ARG A 371 -31.96 53.65 88.86
N ASN A 372 -33.14 54.02 89.32
CA ASN A 372 -33.38 55.14 90.23
C ASN A 372 -32.73 54.88 91.60
N LEU A 373 -32.16 55.93 92.21
CA LEU A 373 -32.07 56.05 93.66
C LEU A 373 -32.18 57.53 94.07
N GLU A 374 -32.96 57.73 95.12
CA GLU A 374 -33.53 58.97 95.67
C GLU A 374 -32.48 59.95 96.22
N ARG A 375 -32.83 61.24 96.26
CA ARG A 375 -32.16 62.28 97.06
C ARG A 375 -32.99 62.59 98.31
N PRO A 376 -32.35 62.91 99.45
CA PRO A 376 -32.88 63.87 100.39
C PRO A 376 -32.11 65.21 100.36
N VAL A 377 -32.88 66.27 100.17
CA VAL A 377 -32.97 67.55 100.93
C VAL A 377 -31.71 68.19 101.53
N ALA A 378 -31.47 69.48 101.22
CA ALA A 378 -31.53 70.64 102.14
C ALA A 378 -30.62 71.82 101.72
N VAL A 379 -30.94 73.00 102.28
CA VAL A 379 -30.20 74.30 102.33
C VAL A 379 -30.77 75.31 101.32
N LYS A 380 -31.34 76.46 101.69
CA LYS A 380 -31.48 77.18 102.97
C LYS A 380 -32.69 78.11 102.87
#